data_AF-A0A2H0D124-F1
#
_entry.id   AF-A0A2H0D124-F1
#
_cell.length_a   1.000
_cell.length_b   1.000
_cell.length_c   1.000
_cell.angle_alpha   90.00
_cell.angle_beta   90.00
_cell.angle_gamma   90.00
#
_symmetry.space_group_name_H-M   'P 1'
#
loop_
_entity.id
_entity.type
_entity.pdbx_description
1 polymer ?
#
loop_
_entity_poly.entity_id
_entity_poly.type
_entity_poly.pdbx_seq_one_letter_code
_entity_poly.pdbx_strand_id
1 'polypeptide(L)'
;MENLKAKIKEAPETPKILELKEKLEEGKVKIFEKIEKGLEKLNCPLWAAPALGFCKEGRVIIEKDPTTGCPLAPKCIIPGEIETLPVQPEKPEAVEAVCIALWDPVCGKDGKTYSNSCFAKLASVEIAYKGKCEANECQTDADCPQLRCGPAGTISAKCIGVKAR
;
A
#
# COMPACT_ATOMS: atom_id res chain seq x y z
N MET A 1 34.24 -29.25 -33.55
CA MET A 1 33.92 -29.36 -32.11
C MET A 1 32.63 -30.14 -32.00
N GLU A 2 32.73 -31.45 -31.90
CA GLU A 2 31.58 -32.35 -31.84
C GLU A 2 30.83 -32.12 -30.52
N ASN A 3 29.51 -31.94 -30.65
CA ASN A 3 28.65 -31.50 -29.57
C ASN A 3 28.61 -32.57 -28.48
N LEU A 4 29.08 -32.24 -27.28
CA LEU A 4 29.11 -33.13 -26.11
C LEU A 4 27.72 -33.70 -25.77
N LYS A 5 26.62 -33.07 -26.24
CA LYS A 5 25.25 -33.58 -26.10
C LYS A 5 24.96 -34.85 -26.91
N ALA A 6 25.73 -35.15 -27.97
CA ALA A 6 25.52 -36.36 -28.77
C ALA A 6 26.03 -37.64 -28.07
N LYS A 7 27.02 -37.52 -27.17
CA LYS A 7 27.54 -38.66 -26.38
C LYS A 7 26.68 -39.02 -25.16
N ILE A 8 25.69 -38.18 -24.82
CA ILE A 8 24.78 -38.41 -23.68
C ILE A 8 23.54 -39.18 -24.11
N LYS A 9 23.32 -39.43 -25.41
CA LYS A 9 22.02 -39.91 -25.86
C LYS A 9 21.72 -41.37 -25.52
N GLU A 10 22.70 -42.23 -25.33
CA GLU A 10 22.46 -43.61 -24.87
C GLU A 10 23.59 -44.03 -23.94
N ALA A 11 23.48 -43.67 -22.65
CA ALA A 11 24.21 -44.40 -21.63
C ALA A 11 23.78 -45.87 -21.77
N PRO A 12 24.72 -46.83 -21.92
CA PRO A 12 24.35 -48.23 -22.09
C PRO A 12 23.48 -48.62 -20.90
N GLU A 13 22.29 -49.18 -21.17
CA GLU A 13 21.37 -49.64 -20.14
C GLU A 13 21.99 -50.83 -19.41
N THR A 14 22.92 -50.53 -18.50
CA THR A 14 23.49 -51.53 -17.62
C THR A 14 22.41 -51.97 -16.64
N PRO A 15 22.41 -53.23 -16.19
CA PRO A 15 21.42 -53.72 -15.22
C PRO A 15 21.35 -52.84 -13.97
N LYS A 16 22.49 -52.26 -13.54
CA LYS A 16 22.55 -51.29 -12.45
C LYS A 16 21.78 -50.00 -12.72
N ILE A 17 21.79 -49.49 -13.96
CA ILE A 17 21.02 -48.30 -14.34
C ILE A 17 19.52 -48.62 -14.33
N LEU A 18 19.12 -49.82 -14.74
CA LEU A 18 17.73 -50.26 -14.72
C LEU A 18 17.20 -50.36 -13.28
N GLU A 19 17.96 -50.98 -12.37
CA GLU A 19 17.62 -51.06 -10.95
C GLU A 19 17.54 -49.68 -10.29
N LEU A 20 18.40 -48.74 -10.69
CA LEU A 20 18.36 -47.37 -10.19
C LEU A 20 17.14 -46.60 -10.71
N LYS A 21 16.75 -46.80 -11.98
CA LYS A 21 15.52 -46.24 -12.55
C LYS A 21 14.30 -46.79 -11.81
N GLU A 22 14.25 -48.10 -11.54
CA GLU A 22 13.16 -48.74 -10.79
C GLU A 22 13.04 -48.16 -9.38
N LYS A 23 14.15 -48.07 -8.64
CA LYS A 23 14.16 -47.45 -7.30
C LYS A 23 13.75 -45.97 -7.32
N LEU A 24 14.09 -45.23 -8.38
CA LEU A 24 13.67 -43.84 -8.55
C LEU A 24 12.15 -43.76 -8.78
N GLU A 25 11.58 -44.63 -9.61
CA GLU A 25 10.13 -44.68 -9.84
C GLU A 25 9.37 -45.11 -8.59
N GLU A 26 9.82 -46.14 -7.87
CA GLU A 26 9.23 -46.53 -6.58
C GLU A 26 9.27 -45.39 -5.55
N GLY A 27 10.40 -44.66 -5.51
CA GLY A 27 10.57 -43.50 -4.64
C GLY A 27 9.56 -42.39 -4.96
N LYS A 28 9.36 -42.09 -6.24
CA LYS A 28 8.35 -41.11 -6.70
C LYS A 28 6.96 -41.52 -6.24
N VAL A 29 6.55 -42.76 -6.49
CA VAL A 29 5.21 -43.25 -6.12
C VAL A 29 4.96 -43.10 -4.62
N LYS A 30 5.93 -43.50 -3.78
CA LYS A 30 5.82 -43.37 -2.30
C LYS A 30 5.68 -41.91 -1.85
N ILE A 31 6.36 -40.98 -2.53
CA ILE A 31 6.27 -39.55 -2.23
C ILE A 31 4.90 -39.01 -2.63
N PHE A 32 4.42 -39.33 -3.84
CA PHE A 32 3.11 -38.91 -4.32
C PHE A 32 1.98 -39.42 -3.41
N GLU A 33 2.02 -40.69 -3.04
CA GLU A 33 1.03 -41.28 -2.13
C GLU A 33 1.01 -40.56 -0.76
N LYS A 34 2.18 -40.17 -0.23
CA LYS A 34 2.28 -39.42 1.03
C LYS A 34 1.73 -38.00 0.92
N ILE A 35 1.88 -37.36 -0.24
CA ILE A 35 1.30 -36.05 -0.54
C ILE A 35 -0.23 -36.16 -0.63
N GLU A 36 -0.75 -37.14 -1.37
CA GLU A 36 -2.19 -37.38 -1.52
C GLU A 36 -2.86 -37.65 -0.17
N LYS A 37 -2.29 -38.54 0.65
CA LYS A 37 -2.75 -38.80 2.03
C LYS A 37 -2.69 -37.56 2.92
N GLY A 38 -1.78 -36.63 2.65
CA GLY A 38 -1.71 -35.34 3.34
C GLY A 38 -2.83 -34.38 2.93
N LEU A 39 -3.17 -34.37 1.63
CA LEU A 39 -4.25 -33.55 1.07
C LEU A 39 -5.64 -34.03 1.53
N GLU A 40 -5.85 -35.34 1.55
CA GLU A 40 -7.11 -35.96 1.99
C GLU A 40 -7.41 -35.66 3.46
N LYS A 41 -6.38 -35.65 4.32
CA LYS A 41 -6.50 -35.30 5.75
C LYS A 41 -6.94 -33.87 6.00
N LEU A 42 -6.65 -32.95 5.09
CA LEU A 42 -6.99 -31.53 5.19
C LEU A 42 -8.35 -31.21 4.54
N ASN A 43 -9.01 -32.20 3.93
CA ASN A 43 -10.25 -32.05 3.17
C ASN A 43 -10.18 -30.92 2.12
N CYS A 44 -9.03 -30.83 1.43
CA CYS A 44 -8.82 -29.82 0.40
C CYS A 44 -9.62 -30.13 -0.87
N PRO A 45 -10.08 -29.11 -1.62
CA PRO A 45 -10.67 -29.33 -2.94
C PRO A 45 -9.67 -30.02 -3.87
N LEU A 46 -10.17 -30.79 -4.84
CA LEU A 46 -9.34 -31.51 -5.81
C LEU A 46 -8.40 -30.53 -6.53
N TRP A 47 -7.11 -30.62 -6.22
CA TRP A 47 -6.09 -29.75 -6.79
C TRP A 47 -5.64 -30.30 -8.15
N ALA A 48 -5.79 -29.50 -9.20
CA ALA A 48 -5.36 -29.86 -10.54
C ALA A 48 -4.02 -29.18 -10.88
N ALA A 49 -3.08 -29.96 -11.39
CA ALA A 49 -1.83 -29.42 -11.90
C ALA A 49 -2.10 -28.47 -13.09
N PRO A 50 -1.31 -27.39 -13.24
CA PRO A 50 -1.44 -26.47 -14.35
C PRO A 50 -1.14 -27.17 -15.69
N ALA A 51 -1.76 -26.69 -16.77
CA ALA A 51 -1.54 -27.22 -18.11
C ALA A 51 -0.08 -27.11 -18.55
N LEU A 52 0.35 -28.00 -19.46
CA LEU A 52 1.67 -27.92 -20.07
C LEU A 52 1.86 -26.57 -20.77
N GLY A 53 2.93 -25.84 -20.42
CA GLY A 53 3.20 -24.51 -20.94
C GLY A 53 2.44 -23.37 -20.25
N PHE A 54 1.80 -23.62 -19.10
CA PHE A 54 1.14 -22.60 -18.27
C PHE A 54 2.03 -21.39 -17.95
N CYS A 55 3.32 -21.62 -17.72
CA CYS A 55 4.30 -20.58 -17.42
C CYS A 55 5.56 -20.81 -18.26
N LYS A 56 5.68 -20.08 -19.38
CA LYS A 56 6.77 -20.28 -20.36
C LYS A 56 8.07 -19.56 -19.98
N GLU A 57 7.93 -18.35 -19.45
CA GLU A 57 9.06 -17.43 -19.18
C GLU A 57 9.18 -17.08 -17.69
N GLY A 58 8.38 -17.72 -16.84
CA GLY A 58 8.36 -17.49 -15.39
C GLY A 58 8.53 -18.76 -14.56
N ARG A 59 8.25 -18.64 -13.27
CA ARG A 59 8.19 -19.76 -12.32
C ARG A 59 6.76 -19.95 -11.85
N VAL A 60 6.35 -21.21 -11.76
CA VAL A 60 5.06 -21.57 -11.16
C VAL A 60 5.23 -21.59 -9.64
N ILE A 61 4.44 -20.77 -8.94
CA ILE A 61 4.35 -20.74 -7.48
C ILE A 61 2.99 -21.27 -7.05
N ILE A 62 2.98 -22.16 -6.07
CA ILE A 62 1.77 -22.68 -5.45
C ILE A 62 1.82 -22.26 -3.98
N GLU A 63 0.97 -21.31 -3.61
CA GLU A 63 0.83 -20.85 -2.24
C GLU A 63 -0.10 -21.78 -1.45
N LYS A 64 -0.02 -21.73 -0.12
CA LYS A 64 -0.99 -22.40 0.74
C LYS A 64 -1.95 -21.38 1.31
N ASP A 65 -3.22 -21.76 1.37
CA ASP A 65 -4.22 -21.00 2.08
C ASP A 65 -3.86 -20.92 3.58
N PRO A 66 -3.82 -19.72 4.18
CA PRO A 66 -3.35 -19.55 5.56
C PRO A 66 -4.32 -20.12 6.62
N THR A 67 -5.59 -20.33 6.26
CA THR A 67 -6.63 -20.83 7.18
C THR A 67 -6.79 -22.34 7.10
N THR A 68 -6.74 -22.88 5.90
CA THR A 68 -6.99 -24.30 5.62
C THR A 68 -5.70 -25.10 5.37
N GLY A 69 -4.59 -24.42 5.08
CA GLY A 69 -3.31 -25.06 4.72
C GLY A 69 -3.33 -25.73 3.33
N CYS A 70 -4.44 -25.64 2.61
CA CYS A 70 -4.63 -26.25 1.30
C CYS A 70 -3.83 -25.52 0.22
N PRO A 71 -3.31 -26.23 -0.80
CA PRO A 71 -2.65 -25.58 -1.93
C PRO A 71 -3.67 -24.75 -2.73
N LEU A 72 -3.32 -23.49 -2.98
CA LEU A 72 -4.06 -22.59 -3.84
C LEU A 72 -3.80 -22.89 -5.31
N ALA A 73 -4.53 -22.19 -6.19
CA ALA A 73 -4.30 -22.27 -7.62
C ALA A 73 -2.87 -21.83 -7.98
N PRO A 74 -2.20 -22.51 -8.93
CA PRO A 74 -0.85 -22.17 -9.36
C PRO A 74 -0.82 -20.77 -10.00
N LYS A 75 0.15 -19.94 -9.60
CA LYS A 75 0.43 -18.62 -10.18
C LYS A 75 1.73 -18.67 -10.99
N CYS A 76 1.77 -17.98 -12.13
CA CYS A 76 3.00 -17.80 -12.91
C CYS A 76 3.63 -16.45 -12.55
N ILE A 77 4.86 -16.45 -12.04
CA ILE A 77 5.63 -15.24 -11.74
C ILE A 77 6.78 -15.13 -12.74
N ILE A 78 6.78 -14.09 -13.57
CA ILE A 78 7.84 -13.85 -14.56
C ILE A 78 8.88 -12.91 -13.93
N PRO A 79 10.11 -13.39 -13.65
CA PRO A 79 11.15 -12.52 -13.08
C PRO A 79 11.60 -11.49 -14.12
N GLY A 80 11.39 -10.20 -13.83
CA GLY A 80 11.76 -9.10 -14.73
C GLY A 80 10.57 -8.27 -15.21
N GLU A 81 9.36 -8.77 -15.05
CA GLU A 81 8.17 -7.93 -15.07
C GLU A 81 7.96 -7.46 -13.63
N ILE A 82 8.55 -6.32 -13.30
CA ILE A 82 7.90 -5.48 -12.30
C ILE A 82 6.54 -5.28 -12.93
N GLU A 83 5.48 -5.89 -12.38
CA GLU A 83 4.15 -5.33 -12.58
C GLU A 83 4.28 -3.92 -12.03
N THR A 84 4.69 -2.98 -12.89
CA THR A 84 4.03 -1.71 -12.91
C THR A 84 2.60 -2.07 -13.28
N LEU A 85 1.84 -2.54 -12.28
CA LEU A 85 0.47 -2.11 -12.15
C LEU A 85 0.52 -0.65 -12.58
N PRO A 86 -0.27 -0.23 -13.58
CA PRO A 86 -0.37 1.19 -13.84
C PRO A 86 -0.65 1.77 -12.46
N VAL A 87 0.28 2.57 -11.96
CA VAL A 87 -0.01 3.46 -10.86
C VAL A 87 -1.14 4.26 -11.46
N GLN A 88 -2.38 3.83 -11.17
CA GLN A 88 -3.52 4.69 -11.31
C GLN A 88 -3.03 5.94 -10.59
N PRO A 89 -2.99 7.12 -11.23
CA PRO A 89 -2.75 8.32 -10.47
C PRO A 89 -3.76 8.21 -9.33
N GLU A 90 -3.26 7.99 -8.11
CA GLU A 90 -4.09 7.92 -6.94
C GLU A 90 -4.83 9.24 -7.01
N LYS A 91 -6.08 9.18 -7.47
CA LYS A 91 -7.06 10.23 -7.23
C LYS A 91 -6.84 10.51 -5.76
N PRO A 92 -6.35 11.69 -5.36
CA PRO A 92 -6.00 11.91 -3.98
C PRO A 92 -7.28 11.60 -3.23
N GLU A 93 -7.29 10.43 -2.56
CA GLU A 93 -8.29 10.13 -1.56
C GLU A 93 -8.24 11.34 -0.66
N ALA A 94 -9.40 11.94 -0.42
CA ALA A 94 -9.49 13.03 0.51
C ALA A 94 -8.86 12.51 1.80
N VAL A 95 -7.60 12.87 2.03
CA VAL A 95 -6.90 12.55 3.25
C VAL A 95 -7.77 13.22 4.29
N GLU A 96 -8.50 12.43 5.06
CA GLU A 96 -9.10 12.91 6.28
C GLU A 96 -7.92 13.44 7.09
N ALA A 97 -7.67 14.74 7.00
CA ALA A 97 -6.47 15.29 7.56
C ALA A 97 -6.67 15.28 9.08
N VAL A 98 -6.04 14.30 9.71
CA VAL A 98 -6.08 14.10 11.15
C VAL A 98 -5.11 15.09 11.78
N CYS A 99 -5.64 15.98 12.61
CA CYS A 99 -4.83 16.86 13.45
C CYS A 99 -4.77 16.33 14.87
N ILE A 100 -3.58 16.35 15.47
CA ILE A 100 -3.42 16.09 16.90
C ILE A 100 -4.14 17.18 17.71
N ALA A 101 -4.71 16.81 18.86
CA ALA A 101 -5.41 17.74 19.75
C ALA A 101 -4.45 18.55 20.66
N LEU A 102 -3.16 18.64 20.30
CA LEU A 102 -2.18 19.44 21.04
C LEU A 102 -2.55 20.93 20.96
N TRP A 103 -2.57 21.60 22.12
CA TRP A 103 -2.84 23.02 22.23
C TRP A 103 -1.57 23.85 21.99
N ASP A 104 -1.41 24.35 20.76
CA ASP A 104 -0.34 25.26 20.33
C ASP A 104 -0.94 26.38 19.45
N PRO A 105 -1.65 27.33 20.07
CA PRO A 105 -2.61 28.17 19.36
C PRO A 105 -1.95 29.08 18.33
N VAL A 106 -2.65 29.30 17.23
CA VAL A 106 -2.24 30.24 16.17
C VAL A 106 -3.39 31.15 15.78
N CYS A 107 -3.07 32.39 15.40
CA CYS A 107 -4.05 33.33 14.89
C CYS A 107 -4.06 33.28 13.36
N GLY A 108 -5.22 32.99 12.77
CA GLY A 108 -5.41 33.03 11.31
C GLY A 108 -5.56 34.47 10.79
N LYS A 109 -5.27 34.68 9.50
CA LYS A 109 -5.56 35.95 8.82
C LYS A 109 -7.06 36.27 8.76
N ASP A 110 -7.92 35.28 9.00
CA ASP A 110 -9.37 35.46 9.14
C ASP A 110 -9.81 35.98 10.53
N GLY A 111 -8.85 36.25 11.43
CA GLY A 111 -9.10 36.76 12.78
C GLY A 111 -9.56 35.71 13.78
N LYS A 112 -9.49 34.42 13.44
CA LYS A 112 -9.86 33.32 14.35
C LYS A 112 -8.63 32.64 14.94
N THR A 113 -8.78 32.25 16.20
CA THR A 113 -7.80 31.41 16.88
C THR A 113 -8.03 29.95 16.54
N TYR A 114 -6.99 29.26 16.07
CA TYR A 114 -6.98 27.82 15.83
C TYR A 114 -6.19 27.11 16.92
N SER A 115 -6.64 25.93 17.35
CA SER A 115 -6.01 25.15 18.43
C SER A 115 -4.54 24.81 18.14
N ASN A 116 -4.21 24.61 16.86
CA ASN A 116 -2.85 24.53 16.35
C ASN A 116 -2.78 24.81 14.84
N SER A 117 -1.55 24.87 14.32
CA SER A 117 -1.29 25.12 12.91
C SER A 117 -1.88 24.08 11.96
N CYS A 118 -2.11 22.84 12.40
CA CYS A 118 -2.77 21.81 11.60
C CYS A 118 -4.25 22.17 11.38
N PHE A 119 -4.97 22.56 12.43
CA PHE A 119 -6.37 22.99 12.30
C PHE A 119 -6.53 24.26 11.44
N ALA A 120 -5.56 25.18 11.47
CA ALA A 120 -5.55 26.34 10.58
C ALA A 120 -5.42 25.94 9.09
N LYS A 121 -4.51 24.99 8.80
CA LYS A 121 -4.33 24.43 7.44
C LYS A 121 -5.55 23.66 6.95
N LEU A 122 -6.18 22.86 7.81
CA LEU A 122 -7.44 22.18 7.51
C LEU A 122 -8.55 23.15 7.10
N ALA A 123 -8.64 24.28 7.78
CA ALA A 123 -9.57 25.35 7.44
C ALA A 123 -9.13 26.18 6.23
N SER A 124 -8.01 25.84 5.58
CA SER A 124 -7.39 26.60 4.48
C SER A 124 -7.14 28.08 4.83
N VAL A 125 -6.80 28.36 6.09
CA VAL A 125 -6.51 29.71 6.58
C VAL A 125 -5.01 29.88 6.79
N GLU A 126 -4.45 30.94 6.18
CA GLU A 126 -3.08 31.35 6.43
C GLU A 126 -2.90 31.86 7.86
N ILE A 127 -1.82 31.46 8.50
CA ILE A 127 -1.48 31.90 9.85
C ILE A 127 -0.90 33.31 9.79
N ALA A 128 -1.48 34.23 10.57
CA ALA A 128 -0.96 35.58 10.76
C ALA A 128 0.23 35.59 11.75
N TYR A 129 0.05 35.02 12.95
CA TYR A 129 1.11 34.89 13.96
C TYR A 129 0.84 33.74 14.94
N LYS A 130 1.88 33.34 15.69
CA LYS A 130 1.79 32.33 16.75
C LYS A 130 1.17 32.91 18.02
N GLY A 131 0.30 32.15 18.67
CA GLY A 131 -0.51 32.60 19.82
C GLY A 131 -1.99 32.72 19.47
N LYS A 132 -2.82 32.97 20.49
CA LYS A 132 -4.24 33.27 20.25
C LYS A 132 -4.38 34.63 19.58
N CYS A 133 -5.43 34.82 18.79
CA CYS A 133 -5.75 36.15 18.30
C CYS A 133 -6.07 37.08 19.46
N GLU A 134 -5.43 38.24 19.48
CA GLU A 134 -5.79 39.34 20.36
C GLU A 134 -7.01 40.04 19.74
N ALA A 135 -8.18 39.93 20.37
CA ALA A 135 -9.36 40.69 20.00
C ALA A 135 -9.15 42.13 20.45
N ASN A 136 -8.48 42.93 19.62
CA ASN A 136 -8.45 44.36 19.84
C ASN A 136 -9.71 44.95 19.22
N GLU A 137 -10.52 45.61 20.04
CA GLU A 137 -11.54 46.54 19.59
C GLU A 137 -10.88 47.50 18.59
N CYS A 138 -11.43 47.61 17.38
CA CYS A 138 -10.86 48.44 16.32
C CYS A 138 -10.87 49.91 16.84
N GLN A 139 -9.70 50.46 17.21
CA GLN A 139 -9.62 51.80 17.82
C GLN A 139 -9.60 52.91 16.76
N THR A 140 -9.11 52.63 15.55
CA THR A 140 -9.06 53.60 14.46
C THR A 140 -9.28 52.97 13.08
N ASP A 141 -9.74 53.78 12.11
CA ASP A 141 -9.86 53.40 10.69
C ASP A 141 -8.52 52.96 10.06
N ALA A 142 -7.38 53.30 10.68
CA ALA A 142 -6.05 52.90 10.21
C ALA A 142 -5.75 51.41 10.49
N ASP A 143 -6.42 50.80 11.47
CA ASP A 143 -6.27 49.38 11.80
C ASP A 143 -7.12 48.46 10.86
N CYS A 144 -8.01 49.04 10.06
CA CYS A 144 -8.89 48.31 9.14
C CYS A 144 -8.91 48.97 7.74
N PRO A 145 -7.98 48.62 6.84
CA PRO A 145 -7.83 49.29 5.54
C PRO A 145 -9.01 49.09 4.58
N GLN A 146 -10.01 48.28 4.95
CA GLN A 146 -11.17 47.97 4.11
C GLN A 146 -12.53 48.32 4.74
N LEU A 147 -12.61 48.84 5.99
CA LEU A 147 -13.87 49.28 6.62
C LEU A 147 -13.66 50.39 7.65
N ARG A 148 -14.66 51.28 7.80
CA ARG A 148 -14.66 52.36 8.82
C ARG A 148 -15.28 51.91 10.13
N CYS A 149 -14.77 52.39 11.26
CA CYS A 149 -15.34 52.14 12.60
C CYS A 149 -16.67 52.90 12.79
N GLY A 150 -17.71 52.23 13.30
CA GLY A 150 -19.02 52.84 13.56
C GLY A 150 -19.04 53.71 14.83
N PRO A 151 -20.01 54.65 14.98
CA PRO A 151 -20.02 55.68 16.02
C PRO A 151 -20.34 55.19 17.46
N ALA A 152 -20.20 53.90 17.76
CA ALA A 152 -20.46 53.34 19.08
C ALA A 152 -19.44 52.28 19.52
N GLY A 153 -18.28 52.17 18.84
CA GLY A 153 -17.32 51.08 19.11
C GLY A 153 -17.89 49.68 18.81
N THR A 154 -19.07 49.59 18.18
CA THR A 154 -19.69 48.33 17.79
C THR A 154 -19.30 47.97 16.36
N ILE A 155 -18.65 46.81 16.23
CA ILE A 155 -18.23 46.25 14.95
C ILE A 155 -19.50 45.74 14.24
N SER A 156 -20.11 46.56 13.38
CA SER A 156 -21.12 46.06 12.45
C SER A 156 -20.43 45.67 11.14
N ALA A 157 -20.49 44.36 10.84
CA ALA A 157 -19.85 43.66 9.72
C ALA A 157 -18.30 43.64 9.72
N LYS A 158 -17.74 42.95 10.72
CA LYS A 158 -16.53 42.11 10.62
C LYS A 158 -15.23 42.83 10.21
N CYS A 159 -14.52 43.42 11.17
CA CYS A 159 -13.09 43.73 11.01
C CYS A 159 -12.33 42.42 10.65
N ILE A 160 -11.88 42.25 9.39
CA ILE A 160 -10.99 41.16 8.97
C ILE A 160 -9.55 41.69 8.95
N GLY A 161 -9.08 42.15 10.11
CA GLY A 161 -7.75 42.72 10.26
C GLY A 161 -7.22 42.38 11.64
N VAL A 162 -6.24 41.47 11.68
CA VAL A 162 -5.48 41.22 12.90
C VAL A 162 -4.25 42.09 12.83
N LYS A 163 -4.03 42.96 13.81
CA LYS A 163 -2.79 43.72 13.93
C LYS A 163 -1.64 42.72 14.02
N ALA A 164 -0.76 42.69 13.02
CA ALA A 164 0.50 41.98 13.11
C ALA A 164 1.32 42.68 14.21
N ARG A 165 1.80 41.89 15.16
CA ARG A 165 2.63 42.37 16.27
C ARG A 165 4.00 42.82 15.76
#